data_AF-A0A6H0XSA3-F1
#
_entry.id   AF-A0A6H0XSA3-F1
#
_cell.length_a   1.000
_cell.length_b   1.000
_cell.length_c   1.000
_cell.angle_alpha   90.00
_cell.angle_beta   90.00
_cell.angle_gamma   90.00
#
_symmetry.space_group_name_H-M   'P 1'
#
loop_
_entity.id
_entity.type
_entity.pdbx_description
1 polymer ?
#
loop_
_entity_poly.entity_id
_entity_poly.type
_entity_poly.pdbx_seq_one_letter_code
_entity_poly.pdbx_strand_id
1 'polypeptide(L)'
;MLLSNLSTLLCSLLAAIASAADVYANFVDQSSGNTITPAFDVSNPGCFNVDVNGYSAGVFFTQGGTSPGSKAHGPYCLYEYYAGGCPTDPDQLVYAYTFQDVPVNNQWMYYINVCTGSGQRSFSWSASACTSQGNLDGAFPPP
;
A
#
# COMPACT_ATOMS: atom_id res chain seq x y z
N MET A 1 42.72 -13.67 33.26
CA MET A 1 41.30 -14.11 33.26
C MET A 1 40.44 -12.90 32.89
N LEU A 2 40.14 -12.67 31.61
CA LEU A 2 39.31 -11.51 31.18
C LEU A 2 38.89 -11.59 29.69
N LEU A 3 38.53 -12.79 29.19
CA LEU A 3 38.22 -12.98 27.76
C LEU A 3 36.92 -13.77 27.48
N SER A 4 36.06 -14.04 28.46
CA SER A 4 34.92 -14.96 28.29
C SER A 4 33.53 -14.32 28.08
N ASN A 5 33.40 -13.00 28.01
CA ASN A 5 32.06 -12.35 28.04
C ASN A 5 31.60 -11.72 26.71
N LEU A 6 32.33 -11.87 25.60
CA LEU A 6 31.98 -11.20 24.34
C LEU A 6 31.04 -12.03 23.44
N SER A 7 30.89 -13.34 23.67
CA SER A 7 30.19 -14.24 22.75
C SER A 7 28.66 -14.24 22.87
N THR A 8 28.09 -13.73 23.97
CA THR A 8 26.63 -13.73 24.20
C THR A 8 25.90 -12.48 23.71
N LEU A 9 26.63 -11.39 23.41
CA LEU A 9 26.04 -10.13 22.94
C LEU A 9 25.75 -10.10 21.43
N LEU A 10 26.38 -10.97 20.62
CA LEU A 10 26.19 -11.00 19.17
C LEU A 10 24.99 -11.87 18.72
N CYS A 11 24.46 -12.75 19.56
CA CYS A 11 23.28 -13.57 19.21
C CYS A 11 21.95 -12.83 19.41
N SER A 12 21.92 -11.73 20.18
CA SER A 12 20.68 -10.99 20.47
C SER A 12 20.31 -9.95 19.41
N LEU A 13 21.27 -9.55 18.55
CA LEU A 13 21.03 -8.54 17.52
C LEU A 13 20.42 -9.11 16.23
N LEU A 14 20.52 -10.44 16.02
CA LEU A 14 20.06 -11.08 14.79
C LEU A 14 18.57 -11.47 14.82
N ALA A 15 17.91 -11.39 15.98
CA ALA A 15 16.50 -11.74 16.15
C ALA A 15 15.53 -10.56 15.91
N ALA A 16 16.03 -9.34 15.69
CA ALA A 16 15.20 -8.14 15.49
C ALA A 16 14.92 -7.81 14.01
N ILE A 17 15.43 -8.61 13.07
CA ILE A 17 14.94 -8.65 11.69
C ILE A 17 13.87 -9.75 11.60
N ALA A 18 12.81 -9.59 12.38
CA ALA A 18 11.55 -10.20 12.00
C ALA A 18 11.16 -9.53 10.68
N SER A 19 11.46 -10.19 9.57
CA SER A 19 10.95 -9.82 8.25
C SER A 19 9.44 -9.83 8.36
N ALA A 20 8.84 -8.66 8.62
CA ALA A 20 7.44 -8.46 8.33
C ALA A 20 7.30 -8.84 6.85
N ALA A 21 6.54 -9.90 6.55
CA ALA A 21 6.37 -10.32 5.17
C ALA A 21 5.88 -9.12 4.36
N ASP A 22 6.50 -8.86 3.22
CA ASP A 22 6.15 -7.70 2.40
C ASP A 22 4.66 -7.73 2.05
N VAL A 23 3.99 -6.62 2.32
CA VAL A 23 2.57 -6.45 2.00
C VAL A 23 2.50 -5.79 0.64
N TYR A 24 1.80 -6.44 -0.27
CA TYR A 24 1.64 -5.95 -1.62
C TYR A 24 0.20 -5.51 -1.88
N ALA A 25 0.02 -4.36 -2.50
CA ALA A 25 -1.23 -3.88 -3.03
C ALA A 25 -1.35 -4.21 -4.52
N ASN A 26 -2.51 -4.67 -4.94
CA ASN A 26 -2.82 -5.02 -6.31
C ASN A 26 -3.99 -4.17 -6.79
N PHE A 27 -3.83 -3.49 -7.92
CA PHE A 27 -4.88 -2.67 -8.51
C PHE A 27 -5.64 -3.47 -9.55
N VAL A 28 -6.97 -3.35 -9.53
CA VAL A 28 -7.86 -3.96 -10.52
C VAL A 28 -8.76 -2.91 -11.14
N ASP A 29 -9.06 -3.09 -12.41
CA ASP A 29 -10.04 -2.30 -13.13
C ASP A 29 -11.41 -2.79 -12.68
N GLN A 30 -12.22 -1.89 -12.10
CA GLN A 30 -13.53 -2.25 -11.58
C GLN A 30 -14.47 -2.74 -12.70
N SER A 31 -14.34 -2.19 -13.91
CA SER A 31 -15.21 -2.52 -15.04
C SER A 31 -14.97 -3.95 -15.53
N SER A 32 -13.70 -4.34 -15.62
CA SER A 32 -13.30 -5.63 -16.19
C SER A 32 -12.93 -6.69 -15.16
N GLY A 33 -12.70 -6.31 -13.89
CA GLY A 33 -12.16 -7.18 -12.84
C GLY A 33 -10.70 -7.58 -13.05
N ASN A 34 -10.05 -7.10 -14.11
CA ASN A 34 -8.68 -7.47 -14.45
C ASN A 34 -7.69 -6.69 -13.60
N THR A 35 -6.62 -7.36 -13.18
CA THR A 35 -5.47 -6.71 -12.56
C THR A 35 -4.81 -5.75 -13.56
N ILE A 36 -4.68 -4.48 -13.18
CA ILE A 36 -4.15 -3.41 -14.03
C ILE A 36 -2.62 -3.44 -14.05
N THR A 37 -2.01 -3.73 -12.90
CA THR A 37 -0.58 -3.53 -12.66
C THR A 37 0.01 -4.67 -11.84
N PRO A 38 1.34 -4.87 -11.90
CA PRO A 38 2.01 -5.78 -10.98
C PRO A 38 1.76 -5.37 -9.51
N ALA A 39 1.85 -6.35 -8.62
CA ALA A 39 1.73 -6.13 -7.18
C ALA A 39 2.77 -5.10 -6.70
N PHE A 40 2.34 -4.08 -5.95
CA PHE A 40 3.19 -3.03 -5.40
C PHE A 40 3.46 -3.23 -3.94
N ASP A 41 4.72 -3.24 -3.54
CA ASP A 41 5.12 -3.23 -2.14
C ASP A 41 4.69 -1.91 -1.48
N VAL A 42 3.79 -2.00 -0.49
CA VAL A 42 3.26 -0.81 0.22
C VAL A 42 4.30 -0.13 1.11
N SER A 43 5.44 -0.78 1.35
CA SER A 43 6.58 -0.17 2.04
C SER A 43 7.47 0.64 1.11
N ASN A 44 7.29 0.52 -0.20
CA ASN A 44 8.06 1.25 -1.21
C ASN A 44 7.38 2.60 -1.53
N PRO A 45 7.99 3.74 -1.17
CA PRO A 45 7.44 5.06 -1.47
C PRO A 45 7.64 5.50 -2.92
N GLY A 46 8.23 4.64 -3.76
CA GLY A 46 8.42 4.87 -5.18
C GLY A 46 7.11 5.23 -5.88
N CYS A 47 7.23 6.12 -6.86
CA CYS A 47 6.09 6.53 -7.66
C CYS A 47 5.79 5.50 -8.76
N PHE A 48 4.52 5.23 -9.01
CA PHE A 48 4.07 4.36 -10.09
C PHE A 48 2.83 4.93 -10.78
N ASN A 49 2.63 4.56 -12.04
CA ASN A 49 1.44 4.94 -12.79
C ASN A 49 0.47 3.77 -12.87
N VAL A 50 -0.81 4.05 -12.69
CA VAL A 50 -1.90 3.10 -12.96
C VAL A 50 -2.76 3.69 -14.05
N ASP A 51 -2.94 2.92 -15.12
CA ASP A 51 -3.84 3.28 -16.20
C ASP A 51 -5.25 2.76 -15.87
N VAL A 52 -6.09 3.66 -15.38
CA VAL A 52 -7.47 3.32 -15.03
C VAL A 52 -8.38 3.64 -16.20
N ASN A 53 -8.97 2.60 -16.79
CA ASN A 53 -10.00 2.75 -17.82
C ASN A 53 -11.36 3.05 -17.16
N GLY A 54 -11.49 4.19 -16.48
CA GLY A 54 -12.73 4.57 -15.79
C GLY A 54 -12.53 5.56 -14.64
N TYR A 55 -13.56 5.70 -13.82
CA TYR A 55 -13.58 6.59 -12.65
C TYR A 55 -13.25 5.88 -11.33
N SER A 56 -12.95 4.58 -11.39
CA SER A 56 -12.83 3.73 -10.20
C SER A 56 -11.83 2.62 -10.42
N ALA A 57 -11.00 2.38 -9.40
CA ALA A 57 -10.14 1.22 -9.32
C ALA A 57 -10.44 0.46 -8.02
N GLY A 58 -10.22 -0.85 -8.08
CA GLY A 58 -10.20 -1.69 -6.89
C GLY A 58 -8.77 -1.89 -6.41
N VAL A 59 -8.58 -2.00 -5.09
CA VAL A 59 -7.30 -2.33 -4.47
C VAL A 59 -7.50 -3.49 -3.51
N PHE A 60 -6.73 -4.56 -3.66
CA PHE A 60 -6.67 -5.65 -2.67
C PHE A 60 -5.24 -5.91 -2.22
N PHE A 61 -5.09 -6.50 -1.04
CA PHE A 61 -3.79 -6.70 -0.42
C PHE A 61 -3.43 -8.18 -0.36
N THR A 62 -2.15 -8.48 -0.54
CA THR A 62 -1.58 -9.82 -0.45
C THR A 62 -0.31 -9.80 0.37
N GLN A 63 -0.02 -10.88 1.09
CA GLN A 63 1.20 -11.00 1.88
C GLN A 63 1.68 -12.45 1.84
N GLY A 64 2.97 -12.66 1.53
CA GLY A 64 3.55 -14.00 1.40
C GLY A 64 3.49 -14.78 2.72
N GLY A 65 3.20 -16.08 2.64
CA GLY A 65 3.24 -16.98 3.79
C GLY A 65 2.16 -16.77 4.84
N THR A 66 1.09 -16.04 4.53
CA THR A 66 -0.02 -15.79 5.45
C THR A 66 -1.14 -16.82 5.34
N SER A 67 -1.86 -17.03 6.45
CA SER A 67 -3.03 -17.91 6.46
C SER A 67 -4.26 -17.17 5.91
N PRO A 68 -5.22 -17.87 5.30
CA PRO A 68 -6.51 -17.27 4.95
C PRO A 68 -7.14 -16.59 6.18
N GLY A 69 -7.60 -15.34 6.01
CA GLY A 69 -8.19 -14.55 7.10
C GLY A 69 -7.17 -13.76 7.93
N SER A 70 -5.86 -13.88 7.66
CA SER A 70 -4.86 -12.97 8.22
C SER A 70 -5.11 -11.53 7.75
N LYS A 71 -4.67 -10.59 8.58
CA LYS A 71 -4.70 -9.15 8.29
C LYS A 71 -3.30 -8.59 8.39
N ALA A 72 -2.97 -7.64 7.51
CA ALA A 72 -1.78 -6.84 7.65
C ALA A 72 -2.11 -5.58 8.46
N HIS A 73 -1.36 -5.39 9.55
CA HIS A 73 -1.56 -4.27 10.46
C HIS A 73 -0.96 -3.00 9.84
N GLY A 74 -1.85 -2.15 9.31
CA GLY A 74 -1.53 -0.81 8.80
C GLY A 74 -1.22 0.21 9.91
N PRO A 75 -1.24 1.52 9.62
CA PRO A 75 -1.85 2.13 8.44
C PRO A 75 -0.98 2.08 7.18
N TYR A 76 -1.63 1.84 6.04
CA TYR A 76 -1.05 2.04 4.70
C TYR A 76 -1.74 3.23 4.05
N CYS A 77 -0.96 4.14 3.50
CA CYS A 77 -1.47 5.35 2.85
C CYS A 77 -1.15 5.29 1.36
N LEU A 78 -2.18 5.43 0.52
CA LEU A 78 -2.03 5.60 -0.91
C LEU A 78 -2.28 7.05 -1.25
N TYR A 79 -1.28 7.72 -1.79
CA TYR A 79 -1.41 9.09 -2.30
C TYR A 79 -1.63 9.04 -3.81
N GLU A 80 -2.69 9.70 -4.27
CA GLU A 80 -3.02 9.87 -5.68
C GLU A 80 -2.60 11.26 -6.13
N TYR A 81 -1.94 11.33 -7.28
CA TYR A 81 -1.49 12.56 -7.91
C TYR A 81 -2.00 12.64 -9.36
N TYR A 82 -2.03 13.85 -9.90
CA TYR A 82 -2.17 14.04 -11.35
C TYR A 82 -1.04 13.33 -12.12
N ALA A 83 -1.29 13.02 -13.40
CA ALA A 83 -0.34 12.32 -14.26
C ALA A 83 1.04 12.99 -14.25
N GLY A 84 2.07 12.27 -13.80
CA GLY A 84 3.44 12.78 -13.72
C GLY A 84 3.75 13.68 -12.52
N GLY A 85 2.79 13.91 -11.60
CA GLY A 85 2.93 14.83 -10.47
C GLY A 85 3.67 14.26 -9.25
N CYS A 86 4.10 13.01 -9.29
CA CYS A 86 4.49 12.25 -8.12
C CYS A 86 6.01 12.00 -8.05
N PRO A 87 6.67 12.03 -6.86
CA PRO A 87 6.23 12.56 -5.56
C PRO A 87 6.84 13.94 -5.25
N THR A 88 7.09 14.77 -6.28
CA THR A 88 7.87 16.02 -6.14
C THR A 88 7.05 17.25 -5.77
N ASP A 89 5.73 17.22 -5.94
CA ASP A 89 4.88 18.40 -5.77
C ASP A 89 3.62 18.07 -4.93
N PRO A 90 3.54 18.51 -3.66
CA PRO A 90 2.37 18.30 -2.81
C PRO A 90 1.12 19.03 -3.33
N ASP A 91 1.28 20.06 -4.16
CA ASP A 91 0.15 20.76 -4.79
C ASP A 91 -0.51 19.92 -5.90
N GLN A 92 0.15 18.83 -6.32
CA GLN A 92 -0.41 17.84 -7.26
C GLN A 92 -1.12 16.67 -6.55
N LEU A 93 -1.17 16.66 -5.21
CA LEU A 93 -1.90 15.65 -4.46
C LEU A 93 -3.40 15.83 -4.70
N VAL A 94 -4.01 14.81 -5.29
CA VAL A 94 -5.45 14.78 -5.57
C VAL A 94 -6.20 14.21 -4.38
N TYR A 95 -5.71 13.09 -3.85
CA TYR A 95 -6.40 12.35 -2.80
C TYR A 95 -5.43 11.50 -1.96
N ALA A 96 -5.82 11.18 -0.74
CA ALA A 96 -5.10 10.26 0.14
C ALA A 96 -6.07 9.20 0.68
N TYR A 97 -5.76 7.93 0.45
CA TYR A 97 -6.52 6.80 0.95
C TYR A 97 -5.78 6.16 2.11
N THR A 98 -6.50 5.87 3.20
CA THR A 98 -5.94 5.17 4.36
C THR A 98 -6.53 3.78 4.44
N PHE A 99 -5.67 2.78 4.60
CA PHE A 99 -6.07 1.40 4.79
C PHE A 99 -5.53 0.89 6.13
N GLN A 100 -6.43 0.43 6.99
CA GLN A 100 -6.10 -0.10 8.30
C GLN A 100 -6.58 -1.55 8.44
N ASP A 101 -5.75 -2.39 9.05
CA ASP A 101 -6.04 -3.81 9.30
C ASP A 101 -6.58 -4.53 8.04
N VAL A 102 -5.85 -4.42 6.94
CA VAL A 102 -6.29 -4.90 5.63
C VAL A 102 -6.28 -6.42 5.59
N PRO A 103 -7.37 -7.07 5.14
CA PRO A 103 -7.34 -8.49 4.84
C PRO A 103 -6.31 -8.75 3.74
N VAL A 104 -5.37 -9.65 4.01
CA VAL A 104 -4.35 -10.06 3.02
C VAL A 104 -4.83 -11.29 2.25
N ASN A 105 -5.91 -11.10 1.50
CA ASN A 105 -6.45 -12.10 0.60
C ASN A 105 -6.94 -11.41 -0.69
N ASN A 106 -7.04 -12.17 -1.77
CA ASN A 106 -7.54 -11.67 -3.06
C ASN A 106 -9.08 -11.61 -3.14
N GLN A 107 -9.79 -11.76 -2.01
CA GLN A 107 -11.25 -11.78 -1.97
C GLN A 107 -11.85 -10.45 -1.52
N TRP A 108 -11.09 -9.66 -0.77
CA TRP A 108 -11.53 -8.37 -0.23
C TRP A 108 -10.84 -7.23 -0.96
N MET A 109 -11.64 -6.35 -1.53
CA MET A 109 -11.19 -5.25 -2.37
C MET A 109 -11.79 -3.94 -1.89
N TYR A 110 -10.94 -2.94 -1.71
CA TYR A 110 -11.33 -1.57 -1.43
C TYR A 110 -11.54 -0.83 -2.74
N TYR A 111 -12.56 0.00 -2.81
CA TYR A 111 -12.76 0.88 -3.95
C TYR A 111 -12.05 2.20 -3.70
N ILE A 112 -11.28 2.67 -4.68
CA ILE A 112 -10.73 4.01 -4.69
C ILE A 112 -11.38 4.78 -5.85
N ASN A 113 -11.91 5.96 -5.51
CA ASN A 113 -12.54 6.86 -6.48
C ASN A 113 -11.46 7.68 -7.16
N VAL A 114 -11.05 7.25 -8.35
CA VAL A 114 -10.07 7.98 -9.13
C VAL A 114 -10.79 9.17 -9.77
N CYS A 115 -10.67 10.34 -9.13
CA CYS A 115 -11.49 11.51 -9.45
C CYS A 115 -11.35 11.91 -10.93
N THR A 116 -12.49 11.83 -11.64
CA THR A 116 -12.85 12.51 -12.89
C THR A 116 -11.75 12.69 -13.95
N GLY A 117 -11.82 11.85 -14.99
CA GLY A 117 -11.14 12.01 -16.27
C GLY A 117 -10.45 10.73 -16.70
N SER A 118 -10.75 10.26 -17.92
CA SER A 118 -9.97 9.19 -18.55
C SER A 118 -8.50 9.61 -18.62
N GLY A 119 -7.59 8.84 -18.02
CA GLY A 119 -6.17 9.13 -18.10
C GLY A 119 -5.34 8.41 -17.03
N GLN A 120 -4.04 8.34 -17.30
CA GLN A 120 -3.07 7.79 -16.36
C GLN A 120 -3.03 8.63 -15.07
N ARG A 121 -2.96 7.97 -13.93
CA ARG A 121 -2.73 8.59 -12.63
C ARG A 121 -1.43 8.09 -12.03
N SER A 122 -0.81 8.93 -11.21
CA SER A 122 0.40 8.58 -10.50
C SER A 122 0.09 8.36 -9.03
N PHE A 123 0.73 7.38 -8.44
CA PHE A 123 0.49 6.95 -7.07
C PHE A 123 1.79 6.71 -6.32
N SER A 124 1.76 6.86 -5.01
CA SER A 124 2.84 6.49 -4.10
C SER A 124 2.27 5.93 -2.80
N TRP A 125 2.94 4.93 -2.26
CA TRP A 125 2.59 4.35 -0.96
C TRP A 125 3.40 4.99 0.18
N SER A 126 2.81 5.01 1.37
CA SER A 126 3.55 5.22 2.62
C SER A 126 3.06 4.22 3.65
N ALA A 127 4.00 3.48 4.24
CA ALA A 127 3.75 2.59 5.37
C ALA A 127 3.78 3.31 6.74
N SER A 128 3.91 4.65 6.73
CA SER A 128 3.93 5.48 7.94
C SER A 128 2.63 6.28 8.09
N ALA A 129 2.47 7.02 9.20
CA ALA A 129 1.25 7.76 9.51
C ALA A 129 0.78 8.62 8.32
N CYS A 130 -0.48 8.46 7.91
CA CYS A 130 -1.05 9.24 6.82
C CYS A 130 -1.05 10.71 7.23
N THR A 131 -0.45 11.56 6.41
CA THR A 131 -0.53 13.00 6.66
C THR A 131 -2.00 13.39 6.53
N SER A 132 -2.51 14.13 7.50
CA SER A 132 -3.94 14.45 7.67
C SER A 132 -4.47 15.45 6.62
N GLN A 133 -3.90 15.47 5.41
CA GLN A 133 -4.19 16.48 4.38
C GLN A 133 -5.21 16.06 3.32
N GLY A 134 -5.77 14.84 3.38
CA GLY A 134 -6.82 14.40 2.47
C GLY A 134 -8.05 13.94 3.22
N ASN A 135 -9.24 14.27 2.70
CA ASN A 135 -10.52 13.76 3.21
C ASN A 135 -10.44 12.22 3.27
N LEU A 136 -10.54 11.63 4.47
CA LEU A 136 -10.25 10.21 4.74
C LEU A 136 -11.35 9.23 4.27
N ASP A 137 -12.27 9.69 3.42
CA ASP A 137 -13.53 9.00 3.13
C ASP A 137 -13.46 8.01 1.95
N GLY A 138 -12.28 7.78 1.35
CA GLY A 138 -12.22 7.18 0.01
C GLY A 138 -12.30 5.64 -0.06
N ALA A 139 -11.73 4.92 0.92
CA ALA A 139 -11.61 3.47 0.85
C ALA A 139 -12.74 2.78 1.63
N PHE A 140 -13.86 2.53 0.96
CA PHE A 140 -14.93 1.76 1.57
C PHE A 140 -14.60 0.26 1.50
N PRO A 141 -14.71 -0.49 2.61
CA PRO A 141 -14.76 -1.94 2.52
C PRO A 141 -15.96 -2.33 1.65
N PRO A 142 -15.91 -3.48 0.95
CA PRO A 142 -17.10 -3.97 0.26
C PRO A 142 -18.22 -4.21 1.28
N PRO A 143 -19.50 -4.06 0.88
CA PRO A 143 -20.65 -4.31 1.74
C PRO A 143 -20.69 -5.76 2.26
#